data_AF-A0A1G4MFD9-F1
#
_entry.id   AF-A0A1G4MFD9-F1
#
_cell.length_a   1.000
_cell.length_b   1.000
_cell.length_c   1.000
_cell.angle_alpha   90.00
_cell.angle_beta   90.00
_cell.angle_gamma   90.00
#
_symmetry.space_group_name_H-M   'P 1'
#
loop_
_entity.id
_entity.type
_entity.pdbx_description
1 polymer ?
#
loop_
_entity_poly.entity_id
_entity_poly.type
_entity_poly.pdbx_seq_one_letter_code
_entity_poly.pdbx_strand_id
1 'polypeptide(L)'
;MYEKQGTDVETASLTDDIELEAGGVTLPRDVFRNRFTYVFYMMKNYMLLMPLVVVVQTVLSELTLSKSNIYFYWGEYLLYFVFIQILFYWCGKKLRSVFQSEANATHFSQTVQSISPECSIEKWDVVAAKMNAFLYESGALKSPYYFYDGSVCFANFRYHFVLPYYNPDTTNTSACEDAVKSYQESLDEIWREYHDVVATPAENMNVMLPRDQFRCKFTYFCKESRTLVALGLFLIVIDAALHVFLYYTGSRLDFLKYSWFVDLEVLGFLCFSPWLHRSFKDCKMTICNRMAFLKAFMRHRNENALQRWDHIAEDMNEALSTCTENPSPYFFYDGAACNAYFKRIFSLEPKKASFLSRFKRPTGSVNPELEPYVQEVKAILEKEQL
;
A
#
# COMPACT_ATOMS: atom_id res chain seq x y z
N MET A 1 -24.53 30.30 -49.13
CA MET A 1 -23.43 29.32 -49.03
C MET A 1 -22.59 29.77 -47.84
N TYR A 2 -22.92 29.26 -46.65
CA TYR A 2 -22.20 29.55 -45.41
C TYR A 2 -21.44 28.28 -45.06
N GLU A 3 -20.11 28.33 -45.11
CA GLU A 3 -19.24 27.22 -44.78
C GLU A 3 -18.58 27.50 -43.43
N LYS A 4 -18.74 26.54 -42.52
CA LYS A 4 -18.34 26.56 -41.11
C LYS A 4 -16.82 26.56 -40.98
N GLN A 5 -16.31 27.54 -40.23
CA GLN A 5 -15.08 27.44 -39.45
C GLN A 5 -15.42 27.05 -38.01
N GLY A 6 -14.59 26.22 -37.39
CA GLY A 6 -14.48 26.11 -35.93
C GLY A 6 -14.92 24.76 -35.37
N THR A 7 -13.98 23.81 -35.30
CA THR A 7 -14.01 22.71 -34.30
C THR A 7 -12.64 22.05 -34.07
N ASP A 8 -11.62 22.32 -34.90
CA ASP A 8 -10.36 21.54 -34.83
C ASP A 8 -9.20 22.24 -34.10
N VAL A 9 -9.42 23.44 -33.53
CA VAL A 9 -8.35 24.22 -32.87
C VAL A 9 -8.35 24.03 -31.34
N GLU A 10 -9.46 23.62 -30.74
CA GLU A 10 -9.62 23.56 -29.28
C GLU A 10 -9.08 22.24 -28.68
N THR A 11 -9.25 21.13 -29.38
CA THR A 11 -8.74 19.81 -28.98
C THR A 11 -7.23 19.66 -29.14
N ALA A 12 -6.62 20.33 -30.12
CA ALA A 12 -5.17 20.31 -30.31
C ALA A 12 -4.43 21.12 -29.22
N SER A 13 -5.02 22.24 -28.76
CA SER A 13 -4.41 23.06 -27.69
C SER A 13 -4.43 22.34 -26.33
N LEU A 14 -5.45 21.53 -26.05
CA LEU A 14 -5.56 20.80 -24.78
C LEU A 14 -4.55 19.66 -24.68
N THR A 15 -4.23 18.99 -25.78
CA THR A 15 -3.22 17.92 -25.83
C THR A 15 -1.79 18.47 -25.84
N ASP A 16 -1.55 19.60 -26.51
CA ASP A 16 -0.23 20.24 -26.53
C ASP A 16 0.12 20.87 -25.18
N ASP A 17 -0.84 21.42 -24.43
CA ASP A 17 -0.60 21.94 -23.08
C ASP A 17 -0.29 20.81 -22.06
N ILE A 18 -0.85 19.61 -22.25
CA ILE A 18 -0.54 18.42 -21.44
C ILE A 18 0.87 17.89 -21.77
N GLU A 19 1.28 17.89 -23.04
CA GLU A 19 2.62 17.46 -23.46
C GLU A 19 3.71 18.51 -23.15
N LEU A 20 3.40 19.81 -23.12
CA LEU A 20 4.34 20.87 -22.72
C LEU A 20 4.51 21.00 -21.20
N GLU A 21 3.48 20.74 -20.39
CA GLU A 21 3.62 20.66 -18.91
C GLU A 21 4.26 19.34 -18.42
N ALA A 22 4.32 18.31 -19.28
CA ALA A 22 5.08 17.07 -19.00
C ALA A 22 6.60 17.29 -18.93
N GLY A 23 7.08 18.48 -19.31
CA GLY A 23 8.44 18.98 -19.10
C GLY A 23 8.80 19.23 -17.63
N GLY A 24 8.83 18.16 -16.83
CA GLY A 24 9.47 18.14 -15.52
C GLY A 24 8.53 18.21 -14.32
N VAL A 25 7.54 17.32 -14.24
CA VAL A 25 6.83 17.04 -12.98
C VAL A 25 7.84 16.51 -11.96
N THR A 26 8.45 17.39 -11.17
CA THR A 26 9.41 17.01 -10.13
C THR A 26 8.68 16.67 -8.85
N LEU A 27 8.65 15.38 -8.51
CA LEU A 27 8.13 14.90 -7.24
C LEU A 27 9.26 14.70 -6.23
N PRO A 28 8.94 14.60 -4.92
CA PRO A 28 9.95 14.30 -3.92
C PRO A 28 10.73 13.02 -4.22
N ARG A 29 10.13 12.00 -4.83
CA ARG A 29 10.85 10.79 -5.23
C ARG A 29 12.02 11.06 -6.21
N ASP A 30 11.94 12.13 -7.00
CA ASP A 30 12.95 12.50 -7.99
C ASP A 30 14.06 13.36 -7.38
N VAL A 31 13.77 14.03 -6.25
CA VAL A 31 14.70 14.92 -5.54
C VAL A 31 15.44 14.17 -4.42
N PHE A 32 14.73 13.32 -3.68
CA PHE A 32 15.28 12.60 -2.55
C PHE A 32 15.86 11.26 -3.00
N ARG A 33 17.05 10.93 -2.49
CA ARG A 33 17.73 9.66 -2.81
C ARG A 33 16.87 8.43 -2.54
N ASN A 34 16.03 8.50 -1.51
CA ASN A 34 15.04 7.47 -1.19
C ASN A 34 13.96 8.02 -0.25
N ARG A 35 12.90 7.23 -0.09
CA ARG A 35 11.77 7.55 0.81
C ARG A 35 12.18 7.79 2.26
N PHE A 36 13.26 7.15 2.76
CA PHE A 36 13.75 7.42 4.12
C PHE A 36 14.26 8.86 4.23
N THR A 37 15.13 9.30 3.33
CA THR A 37 15.65 10.67 3.33
C THR A 37 14.55 11.71 3.24
N TYR A 38 13.51 11.42 2.45
CA TYR A 38 12.30 12.24 2.38
C TYR A 38 11.56 12.32 3.74
N VAL A 39 11.31 11.19 4.40
CA VAL A 39 10.64 11.17 5.71
C VAL A 39 11.46 11.95 6.75
N PHE A 40 12.79 11.78 6.78
CA PHE A 40 13.67 12.56 7.65
C PHE A 40 13.55 14.06 7.39
N TYR A 41 13.51 14.47 6.12
CA TYR A 41 13.31 15.87 5.75
C TYR A 41 11.96 16.41 6.26
N MET A 42 10.87 15.68 6.05
CA MET A 42 9.53 16.07 6.50
C MET A 42 9.43 16.13 8.03
N MET A 43 10.19 15.29 8.72
CA MET A 43 10.23 15.23 10.17
C MET A 43 11.33 16.10 10.79
N LYS A 44 12.12 16.87 10.02
CA LYS A 44 13.34 17.53 10.53
C LYS A 44 13.15 18.31 11.84
N ASN A 45 12.03 19.02 11.98
CA ASN A 45 11.74 19.79 13.19
C ASN A 45 11.44 18.91 14.41
N TYR A 46 10.86 17.72 14.21
CA TYR A 46 10.62 16.73 15.26
C TYR A 46 11.88 15.90 15.53
N MET A 47 12.70 15.67 14.51
CA MET A 47 13.97 14.96 14.62
C MET A 47 14.99 15.73 15.46
N LEU A 48 14.92 17.06 15.55
CA LEU A 48 15.76 17.84 16.47
C LEU A 48 15.54 17.46 17.95
N LEU A 49 14.37 16.93 18.30
CA LEU A 49 14.09 16.44 19.66
C LEU A 49 14.68 15.04 19.91
N MET A 50 14.94 14.26 18.86
CA MET A 50 15.41 12.87 18.99
C MET A 50 16.80 12.77 19.65
N PRO A 51 17.83 13.56 19.27
CA PRO A 51 19.12 13.54 19.96
C PRO A 51 19.00 13.87 21.44
N LEU A 52 18.15 14.85 21.81
CA LEU A 52 17.93 15.20 23.21
C LEU A 52 17.34 14.03 23.99
N VAL A 53 16.35 13.35 23.40
CA VAL A 53 15.72 12.18 24.02
C VAL A 53 16.71 11.02 24.13
N VAL A 54 17.54 10.78 23.11
CA VAL A 54 18.59 9.76 23.16
C VAL A 54 19.61 10.08 24.25
N VAL A 55 20.07 11.34 24.37
CA VAL A 55 21.01 11.74 25.43
C VAL A 55 20.40 11.54 26.82
N VAL A 56 19.15 11.99 27.03
CA VAL A 56 18.43 11.76 28.29
C VAL A 56 18.31 10.27 28.57
N GLN A 57 17.97 9.47 27.55
CA GLN A 57 17.84 8.03 27.66
C GLN A 57 19.17 7.35 28.03
N THR A 58 20.28 7.74 27.40
CA THR A 58 21.61 7.21 27.72
C THR A 58 22.01 7.52 29.15
N VAL A 59 21.81 8.77 29.60
CA VAL A 59 22.11 9.19 30.98
C VAL A 59 21.23 8.42 31.98
N LEU A 60 19.94 8.28 31.70
CA LEU A 60 19.03 7.51 32.56
C LEU A 60 19.49 6.05 32.64
N SER A 61 19.73 5.39 31.51
CA SER A 61 20.16 4.00 31.46
C SER A 61 21.48 3.76 32.20
N GLU A 62 22.45 4.67 32.14
CA GLU A 62 23.68 4.58 32.95
C GLU A 62 23.40 4.65 34.46
N LEU A 63 22.53 5.59 34.87
CA LEU A 63 22.10 5.71 36.26
C LEU A 63 21.37 4.45 36.74
N THR A 64 20.64 3.75 35.87
CA THR A 64 19.92 2.53 36.24
C THR A 64 20.72 1.26 36.18
N LEU A 65 21.68 1.14 35.25
CA LEU A 65 22.61 0.03 35.21
C LEU A 65 23.41 -0.07 36.52
N SER A 66 23.69 1.07 37.17
CA SER A 66 24.30 1.08 38.51
C SER A 66 23.48 0.37 39.60
N LYS A 67 22.17 0.17 39.37
CA LYS A 67 21.22 -0.42 40.33
C LYS A 67 20.77 -1.84 39.96
N SER A 68 21.30 -2.43 38.89
CA SER A 68 21.06 -3.82 38.44
C SER A 68 19.58 -4.24 38.29
N ASN A 69 18.65 -3.31 38.02
CA ASN A 69 17.24 -3.63 37.85
C ASN A 69 16.82 -3.59 36.38
N ILE A 70 16.79 -4.76 35.75
CA ILE A 70 16.45 -4.91 34.33
C ILE A 70 15.02 -4.46 33.99
N TYR A 71 14.07 -4.56 34.93
CA TYR A 71 12.69 -4.11 34.68
C TYR A 71 12.61 -2.61 34.42
N PHE A 72 13.51 -1.84 35.02
CA PHE A 72 13.56 -0.40 34.81
C PHE A 72 14.12 -0.07 33.41
N TYR A 73 15.13 -0.80 32.95
CA TYR A 73 15.67 -0.67 31.59
C TYR A 73 14.58 -0.92 30.54
N TRP A 74 13.79 -1.98 30.68
CA TRP A 74 12.66 -2.24 29.79
C TRP A 74 11.56 -1.16 29.87
N GLY A 75 11.28 -0.66 31.08
CA GLY A 75 10.37 0.46 31.28
C GLY A 75 10.80 1.71 30.51
N GLU A 76 12.09 2.04 30.54
CA GLU A 76 12.65 3.16 29.77
C GLU A 76 12.53 2.95 28.26
N TYR A 77 12.90 1.77 27.75
CA TYR A 77 12.78 1.45 26.32
C TYR A 77 11.33 1.51 25.83
N LEU A 78 10.39 1.02 26.63
CA LEU A 78 8.96 1.10 26.33
C LEU A 78 8.50 2.55 26.29
N LEU A 79 8.89 3.38 27.26
CA LEU A 79 8.56 4.80 27.28
C LEU A 79 9.15 5.55 26.08
N TYR A 80 10.40 5.24 25.70
CA TYR A 80 11.04 5.78 24.50
C TYR A 80 10.28 5.40 23.24
N PHE A 81 9.91 4.12 23.10
CA PHE A 81 9.12 3.65 21.96
C PHE A 81 7.75 4.36 21.90
N VAL A 82 7.04 4.46 23.03
CA VAL A 82 5.76 5.17 23.12
C VAL A 82 5.93 6.65 22.74
N PHE A 83 6.99 7.30 23.21
CA PHE A 83 7.28 8.70 22.88
C PHE A 83 7.50 8.89 21.37
N ILE A 84 8.26 8.01 20.73
CA ILE A 84 8.42 8.01 19.26
C ILE A 84 7.06 7.90 18.57
N GLN A 85 6.21 6.95 18.98
CA GLN A 85 4.87 6.78 18.39
C GLN A 85 4.01 8.03 18.55
N ILE A 86 4.08 8.70 19.70
CA ILE A 86 3.39 9.97 19.94
C ILE A 86 3.89 11.04 18.94
N LEU A 87 5.20 11.20 18.77
CA LEU A 87 5.76 12.16 17.79
C LEU A 87 5.29 11.88 16.36
N PHE A 88 5.34 10.61 15.92
CA PHE A 88 4.82 10.20 14.60
C PHE A 88 3.32 10.49 14.46
N TYR A 89 2.54 10.21 15.51
CA TYR A 89 1.11 10.50 15.52
C TYR A 89 0.82 12.01 15.36
N TRP A 90 1.53 12.87 16.10
CA TRP A 90 1.37 14.32 16.01
C TRP A 90 1.80 14.87 14.65
N CYS A 91 2.93 14.38 14.11
CA CYS A 91 3.40 14.73 12.77
C CYS A 91 2.34 14.35 11.71
N GLY A 92 1.86 13.11 11.77
CA GLY A 92 0.82 12.61 10.87
C GLY A 92 -0.51 13.36 11.02
N LYS A 93 -0.91 13.74 12.24
CA LYS A 93 -2.12 14.53 12.50
C LYS A 93 -2.01 15.92 11.85
N LYS A 94 -0.86 16.57 11.98
CA LYS A 94 -0.60 17.88 11.37
C LYS A 94 -0.62 17.84 9.84
N LEU A 95 -0.05 16.79 9.24
CA LEU A 95 -0.12 16.58 7.79
C LEU A 95 -1.57 16.33 7.34
N ARG A 96 -2.32 15.48 8.05
CA ARG A 96 -3.74 15.21 7.76
C ARG A 96 -4.65 16.43 7.91
N SER A 97 -4.32 17.39 8.77
CA SER A 97 -5.15 18.60 8.93
C SER A 97 -5.10 19.54 7.73
N VAL A 98 -4.18 19.34 6.77
CA VAL A 98 -4.10 20.16 5.55
C VAL A 98 -5.41 20.16 4.78
N PHE A 99 -6.11 19.03 4.69
CA PHE A 99 -7.39 18.89 3.99
C PHE A 99 -8.62 19.13 4.88
N GLN A 100 -8.43 19.66 6.10
CA GLN A 100 -9.55 20.21 6.88
C GLN A 100 -9.94 21.62 6.40
N SER A 101 -9.04 22.30 5.67
CA SER A 101 -9.37 23.55 4.98
C SER A 101 -10.23 23.24 3.77
N GLU A 102 -11.41 23.86 3.69
CA GLU A 102 -12.32 23.76 2.55
C GLU A 102 -11.61 24.16 1.24
N ALA A 103 -10.83 25.25 1.24
CA ALA A 103 -10.10 25.70 0.06
C ALA A 103 -9.12 24.63 -0.47
N ASN A 104 -8.38 23.96 0.42
CA ASN A 104 -7.43 22.91 0.02
C ASN A 104 -8.17 21.65 -0.49
N ALA A 105 -9.28 21.31 0.15
CA ALA A 105 -10.13 20.19 -0.25
C ALA A 105 -10.76 20.42 -1.62
N THR A 106 -11.35 21.60 -1.85
CA THR A 106 -11.95 22.00 -3.12
C THR A 106 -10.91 22.03 -4.24
N HIS A 107 -9.73 22.63 -4.02
CA HIS A 107 -8.68 22.64 -5.04
C HIS A 107 -8.21 21.24 -5.41
N PHE A 108 -8.06 20.34 -4.42
CA PHE A 108 -7.71 18.95 -4.68
C PHE A 108 -8.80 18.25 -5.50
N SER A 109 -10.06 18.41 -5.13
CA SER A 109 -11.21 17.90 -5.88
C SER A 109 -11.22 18.38 -7.34
N GLN A 110 -11.03 19.68 -7.57
CA GLN A 110 -10.98 20.27 -8.92
C GLN A 110 -9.78 19.77 -9.74
N THR A 111 -8.62 19.61 -9.09
CA THR A 111 -7.41 19.08 -9.75
C THR A 111 -7.62 17.62 -10.18
N VAL A 112 -8.28 16.80 -9.35
CA VAL A 112 -8.62 15.42 -9.70
C VAL A 112 -9.63 15.37 -10.85
N GLN A 113 -10.67 16.21 -10.82
CA GLN A 113 -11.66 16.26 -11.91
C GLN A 113 -11.06 16.69 -13.25
N SER A 114 -10.20 17.70 -13.24
CA SER A 114 -9.58 18.23 -14.47
C SER A 114 -8.60 17.25 -15.11
N ILE A 115 -7.80 16.53 -14.30
CA ILE A 115 -6.83 15.56 -14.82
C ILE A 115 -7.50 14.21 -15.15
N SER A 116 -8.57 13.85 -14.42
CA SER A 116 -9.21 12.54 -14.47
C SER A 116 -8.19 11.40 -14.44
N PRO A 117 -7.51 11.20 -13.29
CA PRO A 117 -6.37 10.29 -13.21
C PRO A 117 -6.72 8.81 -13.33
N GLU A 118 -8.01 8.46 -13.24
CA GLU A 118 -8.50 7.07 -13.30
C GLU A 118 -7.63 6.16 -12.40
N CYS A 119 -7.05 5.13 -13.02
CA CYS A 119 -6.15 4.16 -12.43
C CYS A 119 -4.67 4.34 -12.79
N SER A 120 -4.32 5.40 -13.52
CA SER A 120 -2.94 5.67 -13.94
C SER A 120 -2.17 6.39 -12.83
N ILE A 121 -1.14 5.73 -12.30
CA ILE A 121 -0.26 6.33 -11.28
C ILE A 121 0.49 7.54 -11.86
N GLU A 122 0.77 7.53 -13.16
CA GLU A 122 1.41 8.63 -13.88
C GLU A 122 0.50 9.87 -13.88
N LYS A 123 -0.80 9.72 -14.14
CA LYS A 123 -1.74 10.84 -13.99
C LYS A 123 -1.85 11.29 -12.53
N TRP A 124 -1.81 10.36 -11.57
CA TRP A 124 -1.76 10.69 -10.14
C TRP A 124 -0.48 11.44 -9.74
N ASP A 125 0.64 11.22 -10.43
CA ASP A 125 1.88 11.96 -10.23
C ASP A 125 1.72 13.44 -10.64
N VAL A 126 1.01 13.69 -11.74
CA VAL A 126 0.66 15.06 -12.17
C VAL A 126 -0.21 15.74 -11.11
N VAL A 127 -1.24 15.05 -10.61
CA VAL A 127 -2.10 15.56 -9.51
C VAL A 127 -1.26 15.87 -8.27
N ALA A 128 -0.36 14.95 -7.90
CA ALA A 128 0.51 15.11 -6.74
C ALA A 128 1.40 16.35 -6.87
N ALA A 129 1.95 16.61 -8.05
CA ALA A 129 2.81 17.75 -8.30
C ALA A 129 2.06 19.08 -8.30
N LYS A 130 0.89 19.16 -8.97
CA LYS A 130 0.04 20.36 -8.95
C LYS A 130 -0.41 20.68 -7.52
N MET A 131 -0.76 19.66 -6.73
CA MET A 131 -1.13 19.86 -5.33
C MET A 131 0.06 20.26 -4.45
N ASN A 132 1.24 19.70 -4.67
CA ASN A 132 2.45 20.11 -3.94
C ASN A 132 2.78 21.58 -4.16
N ALA A 133 2.70 22.05 -5.42
CA ALA A 133 2.89 23.46 -5.77
C ALA A 133 1.84 24.35 -5.09
N PHE A 134 0.55 24.03 -5.26
CA PHE A 134 -0.54 24.78 -4.65
C PHE A 134 -0.42 24.90 -3.12
N LEU A 135 -0.13 23.80 -2.43
CA LEU A 135 -0.01 23.79 -0.96
C LEU A 135 1.18 24.62 -0.46
N TYR A 136 2.23 24.74 -1.26
CA TYR A 136 3.38 25.57 -0.95
C TYR A 136 3.08 27.06 -1.20
N GLU A 137 2.53 27.38 -2.37
CA GLU A 137 2.23 28.75 -2.79
C GLU A 137 1.14 29.41 -1.94
N SER A 138 0.11 28.65 -1.56
CA SER A 138 -0.94 29.10 -0.63
C SER A 138 -0.45 29.28 0.81
N GLY A 139 0.79 28.85 1.13
CA GLY A 139 1.33 28.88 2.49
C GLY A 139 0.73 27.84 3.44
N ALA A 140 -0.14 26.94 2.95
CA ALA A 140 -0.70 25.84 3.73
C ALA A 140 0.41 24.91 4.28
N LEU A 141 1.50 24.77 3.51
CA LEU A 141 2.69 24.03 3.91
C LEU A 141 3.96 24.83 3.64
N LYS A 142 4.94 24.70 4.54
CA LYS A 142 6.27 25.32 4.40
C LYS A 142 7.19 24.62 3.41
N SER A 143 6.75 23.52 2.79
CA SER A 143 7.57 22.70 1.92
C SER A 143 6.78 22.26 0.70
N PRO A 144 7.38 22.28 -0.51
CA PRO A 144 6.75 21.82 -1.75
C PRO A 144 6.76 20.30 -1.92
N TYR A 145 6.87 19.54 -0.83
CA TYR A 145 7.13 18.10 -0.86
C TYR A 145 6.11 17.34 0.00
N TYR A 146 4.82 17.59 -0.17
CA TYR A 146 3.80 16.95 0.65
C TYR A 146 3.50 15.51 0.21
N PHE A 147 3.21 15.34 -1.08
CA PHE A 147 3.03 14.05 -1.73
C PHE A 147 4.36 13.57 -2.28
N TYR A 148 4.83 12.41 -1.80
CA TYR A 148 6.07 11.79 -2.26
C TYR A 148 5.98 11.31 -3.71
N ASP A 149 4.83 10.73 -4.06
CA ASP A 149 4.47 10.17 -5.34
C ASP A 149 2.93 10.20 -5.52
N GLY A 150 2.46 9.84 -6.71
CA GLY A 150 1.05 9.71 -7.07
C GLY A 150 0.32 8.62 -6.27
N SER A 151 1.02 7.56 -5.86
CA SER A 151 0.44 6.52 -5.00
C SER A 151 0.03 7.06 -3.63
N VAL A 152 0.87 7.90 -3.01
CA VAL A 152 0.56 8.60 -1.76
C VAL A 152 -0.54 9.65 -1.99
N CYS A 153 -0.55 10.33 -3.13
CA CYS A 153 -1.61 11.26 -3.50
C CYS A 153 -2.98 10.57 -3.58
N PHE A 154 -3.07 9.48 -4.36
CA PHE A 154 -4.27 8.66 -4.46
C PHE A 154 -4.74 8.14 -3.10
N ALA A 155 -3.83 7.64 -2.27
CA ALA A 155 -4.17 7.16 -0.92
C ALA A 155 -4.78 8.27 -0.04
N ASN A 156 -4.31 9.52 -0.17
CA ASN A 156 -4.89 10.67 0.53
C ASN A 156 -6.25 11.05 -0.05
N PHE A 157 -6.39 11.08 -1.38
CA PHE A 157 -7.69 11.33 -2.02
C PHE A 157 -8.74 10.32 -1.53
N ARG A 158 -8.38 9.04 -1.54
CA ARG A 158 -9.23 7.95 -1.06
C ARG A 158 -9.60 8.12 0.41
N TYR A 159 -8.63 8.44 1.27
CA TYR A 159 -8.87 8.60 2.70
C TYR A 159 -9.75 9.81 3.04
N HIS A 160 -9.56 10.94 2.33
CA HIS A 160 -10.23 12.19 2.65
C HIS A 160 -11.57 12.40 1.93
N PHE A 161 -11.77 11.79 0.77
CA PHE A 161 -12.97 12.04 -0.06
C PHE A 161 -13.76 10.76 -0.33
N VAL A 162 -13.12 9.70 -0.86
CA VAL A 162 -13.82 8.47 -1.26
C VAL A 162 -14.39 7.72 -0.06
N LEU A 163 -13.58 7.41 0.96
CA LEU A 163 -14.06 6.64 2.12
C LEU A 163 -15.16 7.35 2.91
N PRO A 164 -15.08 8.67 3.17
CA PRO A 164 -16.19 9.42 3.77
C PRO A 164 -17.47 9.41 2.93
N TYR A 165 -17.36 9.45 1.60
CA TYR A 165 -18.53 9.42 0.69
C TYR A 165 -19.39 8.17 0.85
N TYR A 166 -18.77 7.01 1.06
CA TYR A 166 -19.49 5.75 1.29
C TYR A 166 -19.86 5.50 2.76
N ASN A 167 -19.53 6.42 3.68
CA ASN A 167 -19.85 6.26 5.08
C ASN A 167 -21.08 7.11 5.46
N PRO A 168 -22.23 6.47 5.79
CA PRO A 168 -23.49 7.16 6.06
C PRO A 168 -23.46 8.07 7.28
N ASP A 169 -22.49 7.92 8.18
CA ASP A 169 -22.35 8.73 9.39
C ASP A 169 -21.64 10.07 9.16
N THR A 170 -21.15 10.34 7.94
CA THR A 170 -20.38 11.55 7.62
C THR A 170 -21.27 12.62 6.98
N THR A 171 -21.63 13.65 7.75
CA THR A 171 -22.61 14.69 7.37
C THR A 171 -22.08 15.85 6.51
N ASN A 172 -20.79 15.87 6.14
CA ASN A 172 -20.14 17.03 5.51
C ASN A 172 -19.47 16.73 4.15
N THR A 173 -20.08 15.88 3.33
CA THR A 173 -19.43 15.40 2.09
C THR A 173 -19.69 16.25 0.84
N SER A 174 -20.48 17.32 0.91
CA SER A 174 -20.98 18.01 -0.29
C SER A 174 -19.91 18.73 -1.13
N ALA A 175 -18.82 19.24 -0.53
CA ALA A 175 -17.88 20.11 -1.24
C ALA A 175 -16.95 19.39 -2.25
N CYS A 176 -16.95 18.05 -2.26
CA CYS A 176 -16.06 17.26 -3.12
C CYS A 176 -16.73 16.01 -3.72
N GLU A 177 -18.07 15.92 -3.69
CA GLU A 177 -18.79 14.76 -4.23
C GLU A 177 -18.54 14.57 -5.71
N ASP A 178 -18.46 15.66 -6.47
CA ASP A 178 -18.31 15.60 -7.93
C ASP A 178 -17.00 14.95 -8.35
N ALA A 179 -15.91 15.10 -7.56
CA ALA A 179 -14.66 14.42 -7.86
C ALA A 179 -14.73 12.92 -7.56
N VAL A 180 -15.46 12.54 -6.50
CA VAL A 180 -15.68 11.13 -6.17
C VAL A 180 -16.58 10.48 -7.22
N LYS A 181 -17.62 11.17 -7.69
CA LYS A 181 -18.50 10.72 -8.78
C LYS A 181 -17.74 10.55 -10.09
N SER A 182 -16.97 11.57 -10.50
CA SER A 182 -16.13 11.49 -11.69
C SER A 182 -15.11 10.34 -11.61
N TYR A 183 -14.49 10.14 -10.45
CA TYR A 183 -13.62 8.98 -10.22
C TYR A 183 -14.39 7.65 -10.33
N GLN A 184 -15.59 7.55 -9.75
CA GLN A 184 -16.41 6.34 -9.85
C GLN A 184 -16.86 6.05 -11.29
N GLU A 185 -17.28 7.07 -12.04
CA GLU A 185 -17.64 6.96 -13.46
C GLU A 185 -16.47 6.43 -14.29
N SER A 186 -15.25 6.85 -13.95
CA SER A 186 -14.03 6.37 -14.60
C SER A 186 -13.78 4.88 -14.34
N LEU A 187 -14.07 4.39 -13.12
CA LEU A 187 -14.03 2.96 -12.80
C LEU A 187 -15.13 2.18 -13.54
N ASP A 188 -16.32 2.77 -13.66
CA ASP A 188 -17.45 2.17 -14.39
C ASP A 188 -17.17 2.09 -15.90
N GLU A 189 -16.46 3.07 -16.47
CA GLU A 189 -16.00 3.03 -17.86
C GLU A 189 -14.98 1.93 -18.09
N ILE A 190 -13.97 1.83 -17.22
CA ILE A 190 -12.99 0.73 -17.24
C ILE A 190 -13.71 -0.62 -17.14
N TRP A 191 -14.68 -0.77 -16.24
CA TRP A 191 -15.45 -2.01 -16.11
C TRP A 191 -16.28 -2.33 -17.37
N ARG A 192 -16.93 -1.32 -17.96
CA ARG A 192 -17.77 -1.47 -19.16
C ARG A 192 -16.96 -1.86 -20.40
N GLU A 193 -15.79 -1.26 -20.60
CA GLU A 193 -14.89 -1.61 -21.71
C GLU A 193 -14.64 -3.14 -21.75
N TYR A 194 -14.63 -3.80 -20.61
CA TYR A 194 -14.40 -5.24 -20.51
C TYR A 194 -15.62 -6.12 -20.72
N HIS A 195 -16.83 -5.61 -20.54
CA HIS A 195 -18.02 -6.34 -20.92
C HIS A 195 -18.11 -6.56 -22.44
N ASP A 196 -17.53 -5.63 -23.21
CA ASP A 196 -17.54 -5.65 -24.67
C ASP A 196 -16.42 -6.51 -25.28
N VAL A 197 -15.38 -6.84 -24.49
CA VAL A 197 -14.35 -7.81 -24.90
C VAL A 197 -14.94 -9.21 -24.77
N VAL A 198 -15.35 -9.80 -25.91
CA VAL A 198 -15.80 -11.20 -26.00
C VAL A 198 -14.79 -12.10 -25.29
N ALA A 199 -15.27 -12.93 -24.37
CA ALA A 199 -14.46 -13.95 -23.70
C ALA A 199 -13.77 -14.82 -24.76
N THR A 200 -12.51 -14.52 -25.04
CA THR A 200 -11.72 -15.27 -26.00
C THR A 200 -11.44 -16.62 -25.38
N PRO A 201 -11.77 -17.75 -26.04
CA PRO A 201 -11.30 -19.04 -25.56
C PRO A 201 -9.77 -18.97 -25.50
N ALA A 202 -9.19 -19.24 -24.32
CA ALA A 202 -7.75 -19.32 -24.20
C ALA A 202 -7.23 -20.31 -25.24
N GLU A 203 -6.38 -19.82 -26.15
CA GLU A 203 -5.51 -20.73 -26.90
C GLU A 203 -4.73 -21.53 -25.86
N ASN A 204 -4.53 -22.83 -26.12
CA ASN A 204 -3.71 -23.72 -25.28
C ASN A 204 -2.24 -23.27 -25.32
N MET A 205 -1.94 -22.09 -24.77
CA MET A 205 -0.60 -21.67 -24.45
C MET A 205 -0.19 -22.43 -23.19
N ASN A 206 1.02 -22.98 -23.20
CA ASN A 206 1.61 -23.57 -22.01
C ASN A 206 1.90 -22.45 -21.01
N VAL A 207 0.92 -22.14 -20.18
CA VAL A 207 0.99 -21.18 -19.09
C VAL A 207 2.07 -21.61 -18.11
N MET A 208 3.11 -20.80 -17.96
CA MET A 208 4.27 -21.16 -17.13
C MET A 208 4.21 -20.45 -15.78
N LEU A 209 3.54 -21.09 -14.82
CA LEU A 209 3.44 -20.54 -13.47
C LEU A 209 4.72 -20.77 -12.67
N PRO A 210 4.93 -20.03 -11.55
CA PRO A 210 6.06 -20.26 -10.69
C PRO A 210 6.14 -21.71 -10.19
N ARG A 211 5.01 -22.41 -10.02
CA ARG A 211 4.98 -23.85 -9.71
C ARG A 211 5.82 -24.69 -10.67
N ASP A 212 5.86 -24.32 -11.94
CA ASP A 212 6.53 -25.08 -12.99
C ASP A 212 8.02 -24.68 -13.13
N GLN A 213 8.40 -23.53 -12.56
CA GLN A 213 9.78 -23.01 -12.53
C GLN A 213 10.53 -23.37 -11.24
N PHE A 214 9.84 -23.42 -10.09
CA PHE A 214 10.45 -23.65 -8.79
C PHE A 214 10.25 -25.10 -8.31
N ARG A 215 11.31 -25.70 -7.76
CA ARG A 215 11.26 -27.07 -7.22
C ARG A 215 10.23 -27.25 -6.10
N CYS A 216 10.02 -26.22 -5.28
CA CYS A 216 9.02 -26.23 -4.22
C CYS A 216 8.58 -24.82 -3.77
N LYS A 217 7.48 -24.76 -3.01
CA LYS A 217 6.94 -23.51 -2.41
C LYS A 217 7.95 -22.78 -1.52
N PHE A 218 8.85 -23.50 -0.84
CA PHE A 218 9.89 -22.89 -0.01
C PHE A 218 10.92 -22.12 -0.86
N THR A 219 11.39 -22.71 -1.96
CA THR A 219 12.33 -22.02 -2.87
C THR A 219 11.71 -20.77 -3.50
N TYR A 220 10.43 -20.85 -3.87
CA TYR A 220 9.65 -19.70 -4.32
C TYR A 220 9.57 -18.62 -3.23
N PHE A 221 9.20 -18.99 -1.99
CA PHE A 221 9.09 -18.05 -0.87
C PHE A 221 10.42 -17.35 -0.59
N CYS A 222 11.55 -18.08 -0.62
CA CYS A 222 12.87 -17.50 -0.42
C CYS A 222 13.26 -16.51 -1.53
N LYS A 223 12.86 -16.79 -2.77
CA LYS A 223 13.12 -15.90 -3.91
C LYS A 223 12.29 -14.64 -3.84
N GLU A 224 10.97 -14.77 -3.66
CA GLU A 224 10.03 -13.65 -3.61
C GLU A 224 10.25 -12.79 -2.34
N SER A 225 10.57 -13.42 -1.23
CA SER A 225 10.76 -12.76 0.07
C SER A 225 12.23 -12.55 0.42
N ARG A 226 13.10 -12.36 -0.58
CA ARG A 226 14.55 -12.27 -0.38
C ARG A 226 14.95 -11.32 0.75
N THR A 227 14.31 -10.16 0.83
CA THR A 227 14.56 -9.16 1.88
C THR A 227 14.20 -9.68 3.28
N LEU A 228 13.05 -10.36 3.44
CA LEU A 228 12.64 -10.94 4.72
C LEU A 228 13.55 -12.10 5.14
N VAL A 229 13.95 -12.94 4.19
CA VAL A 229 14.89 -14.04 4.46
C VAL A 229 16.26 -13.49 4.83
N ALA A 230 16.78 -12.49 4.11
CA ALA A 230 18.04 -11.85 4.43
C ALA A 230 18.01 -11.19 5.81
N LEU A 231 16.91 -10.51 6.15
CA LEU A 231 16.71 -9.93 7.47
C LEU A 231 16.66 -10.99 8.57
N GLY A 232 15.95 -12.10 8.35
CA GLY A 232 15.92 -13.22 9.30
C GLY A 232 17.30 -13.84 9.54
N LEU A 233 18.08 -14.07 8.47
CA LEU A 233 19.46 -14.56 8.58
C LEU A 233 20.36 -13.58 9.31
N PHE A 234 20.20 -12.28 9.04
CA PHE A 234 20.95 -11.22 9.73
C PHE A 234 20.65 -11.19 11.23
N LEU A 235 19.38 -11.36 11.62
CA LEU A 235 18.97 -11.45 13.03
C LEU A 235 19.57 -12.68 13.72
N ILE A 236 19.62 -13.83 13.04
CA ILE A 236 20.29 -15.04 13.57
C ILE A 236 21.78 -14.80 13.79
N VAL A 237 22.46 -14.08 12.89
CA VAL A 237 23.89 -13.76 13.07
C VAL A 237 24.11 -12.81 14.24
N ILE A 238 23.27 -11.79 14.40
CA ILE A 238 23.32 -10.89 15.56
C ILE A 238 23.07 -11.66 16.85
N ASP A 239 22.05 -12.51 16.86
CA ASP A 239 21.72 -13.36 17.99
C ASP A 239 22.90 -14.26 18.40
N ALA A 240 23.51 -14.95 17.44
CA ALA A 240 24.69 -15.77 17.71
C ALA A 240 25.87 -14.94 18.25
N ALA A 241 26.10 -13.74 17.72
CA ALA A 241 27.15 -12.84 18.21
C ALA A 241 26.87 -12.34 19.64
N LEU A 242 25.61 -12.03 19.96
CA LEU A 242 25.19 -11.65 21.32
C LEU A 242 25.37 -12.80 22.30
N HIS A 243 25.02 -14.03 21.91
CA HIS A 243 25.26 -15.22 22.72
C HIS A 243 26.75 -15.42 23.02
N VAL A 244 27.61 -15.27 22.01
CA VAL A 244 29.07 -15.34 22.19
C VAL A 244 29.56 -14.23 23.12
N PHE A 245 29.08 -13.00 22.93
CA PHE A 245 29.44 -11.87 23.80
C PHE A 245 29.04 -12.12 25.26
N LEU A 246 27.78 -12.49 25.52
CA LEU A 246 27.26 -12.78 26.85
C LEU A 246 28.01 -13.94 27.53
N TYR A 247 28.42 -14.94 26.75
CA TYR A 247 29.25 -16.04 27.24
C TYR A 247 30.63 -15.56 27.72
N TYR A 248 31.30 -14.69 26.95
CA TYR A 248 32.63 -14.19 27.27
C TYR A 248 32.65 -13.11 28.36
N THR A 249 31.59 -12.30 28.51
CA THR A 249 31.49 -11.27 29.58
C THR A 249 31.28 -11.85 30.98
N GLY A 250 31.15 -13.18 31.11
CA GLY A 250 31.46 -13.89 32.35
C GLY A 250 30.34 -14.05 33.37
N SER A 251 29.15 -13.48 33.17
CA SER A 251 28.01 -13.75 34.06
C SER A 251 27.18 -14.92 33.54
N ARG A 252 27.58 -16.15 33.92
CA ARG A 252 26.84 -17.40 33.61
C ARG A 252 25.34 -17.32 33.93
N LEU A 253 24.96 -16.59 34.99
CA LEU A 253 23.58 -16.39 35.39
C LEU A 253 22.81 -15.45 34.45
N ASP A 254 23.46 -14.45 33.88
CA ASP A 254 22.85 -13.54 32.91
C ASP A 254 22.75 -14.22 31.55
N PHE A 255 23.75 -14.99 31.14
CA PHE A 255 23.68 -15.81 29.94
C PHE A 255 22.45 -16.73 29.95
N LEU A 256 22.22 -17.48 31.03
CA LEU A 256 21.04 -18.36 31.16
C LEU A 256 19.72 -17.58 31.21
N LYS A 257 19.70 -16.36 31.76
CA LYS A 257 18.51 -15.52 31.87
C LYS A 257 18.16 -14.77 30.57
N TYR A 258 19.13 -14.47 29.72
CA TYR A 258 18.92 -13.62 28.56
C TYR A 258 19.00 -14.36 27.23
N SER A 259 19.74 -15.48 27.15
CA SER A 259 19.85 -16.31 25.94
C SER A 259 18.48 -16.72 25.37
N TRP A 260 17.61 -17.30 26.21
CA TRP A 260 16.27 -17.72 25.76
C TRP A 260 15.40 -16.56 25.27
N PHE A 261 15.67 -15.32 25.70
CA PHE A 261 14.90 -14.16 25.29
C PHE A 261 15.30 -13.70 23.88
N VAL A 262 16.59 -13.66 23.57
CA VAL A 262 17.06 -13.31 22.22
C VAL A 262 16.60 -14.37 21.20
N ASP A 263 16.64 -15.65 21.59
CA ASP A 263 16.07 -16.75 20.80
C ASP A 263 14.58 -16.57 20.52
N LEU A 264 13.80 -16.11 21.51
CA LEU A 264 12.37 -15.84 21.34
C LEU A 264 12.08 -14.67 20.41
N GLU A 265 12.93 -13.64 20.37
CA GLU A 265 12.78 -12.52 19.43
C GLU A 265 13.00 -12.99 17.98
N VAL A 266 14.05 -13.78 17.75
CA VAL A 266 14.33 -14.38 16.43
C VAL A 266 13.20 -15.32 16.03
N LEU A 267 12.76 -16.20 16.93
CA LEU A 267 11.64 -17.10 16.67
C LEU A 267 10.34 -16.33 16.40
N GLY A 268 10.10 -15.26 17.16
CA GLY A 268 8.98 -14.35 16.97
C GLY A 268 9.00 -13.71 15.58
N PHE A 269 10.15 -13.21 15.14
CA PHE A 269 10.33 -12.67 13.79
C PHE A 269 10.10 -13.72 12.72
N LEU A 270 10.68 -14.92 12.86
CA LEU A 270 10.50 -16.02 11.89
C LEU A 270 9.04 -16.45 11.78
N CYS A 271 8.33 -16.54 12.91
CA CYS A 271 6.89 -16.83 12.95
C CYS A 271 6.04 -15.69 12.38
N PHE A 272 6.47 -14.44 12.53
CA PHE A 272 5.76 -13.26 12.01
C PHE A 272 6.07 -12.98 10.53
N SER A 273 7.19 -13.49 10.02
CA SER A 273 7.63 -13.26 8.64
C SER A 273 6.63 -13.67 7.56
N PRO A 274 5.83 -14.77 7.67
CA PRO A 274 4.81 -15.10 6.69
C PRO A 274 3.64 -14.11 6.73
N TRP A 275 3.32 -13.58 7.91
CA TRP A 275 2.32 -12.52 8.05
C TRP A 275 2.81 -11.22 7.41
N LEU A 276 4.08 -10.85 7.63
CA LEU A 276 4.69 -9.69 6.96
C LEU A 276 4.69 -9.85 5.45
N HIS A 277 5.15 -10.99 4.94
CA HIS A 277 5.11 -11.32 3.52
C HIS A 277 3.70 -11.14 2.94
N ARG A 278 2.68 -11.67 3.63
CA ARG A 278 1.28 -11.53 3.23
C ARG A 278 0.83 -10.06 3.21
N SER A 279 1.17 -9.31 4.25
CA SER A 279 0.86 -7.87 4.33
C SER A 279 1.53 -7.10 3.19
N PHE A 280 2.79 -7.40 2.86
CA PHE A 280 3.48 -6.80 1.72
C PHE A 280 2.80 -7.13 0.38
N LYS A 281 2.32 -8.36 0.19
CA LYS A 281 1.53 -8.71 -1.00
C LYS A 281 0.22 -7.93 -1.06
N ASP A 282 -0.47 -7.79 0.07
CA ASP A 282 -1.71 -7.03 0.14
C ASP A 282 -1.48 -5.53 -0.13
N CYS A 283 -0.31 -4.97 0.22
CA CYS A 283 0.07 -3.61 -0.14
C CYS A 283 0.31 -3.41 -1.65
N LYS A 284 0.75 -4.44 -2.39
CA LYS A 284 0.89 -4.38 -3.86
C LYS A 284 -0.48 -4.38 -4.55
N MET A 285 -1.55 -4.76 -3.86
CA MET A 285 -2.87 -4.95 -4.43
C MET A 285 -3.73 -3.69 -4.28
N THR A 286 -3.35 -2.66 -5.06
CA THR A 286 -4.05 -1.37 -5.20
C THR A 286 -5.47 -1.55 -5.75
N ILE A 287 -6.28 -0.49 -5.72
CA ILE A 287 -7.63 -0.52 -6.31
C ILE A 287 -7.59 -0.92 -7.79
N CYS A 288 -6.62 -0.39 -8.53
CA CYS A 288 -6.43 -0.68 -9.95
C CYS A 288 -6.01 -2.12 -10.19
N ASN A 289 -5.08 -2.64 -9.39
CA ASN A 289 -4.69 -4.05 -9.46
C ASN A 289 -5.85 -4.98 -9.07
N ARG A 290 -6.72 -4.57 -8.16
CA ARG A 290 -7.96 -5.30 -7.83
C ARG A 290 -8.96 -5.25 -8.98
N MET A 291 -9.12 -4.11 -9.64
CA MET A 291 -9.94 -3.99 -10.84
C MET A 291 -9.41 -4.90 -11.96
N ALA A 292 -8.10 -4.88 -12.21
CA ALA A 292 -7.45 -5.79 -13.15
C ALA A 292 -7.69 -7.27 -12.78
N PHE A 293 -7.73 -7.61 -11.49
CA PHE A 293 -8.03 -8.96 -11.03
C PHE A 293 -9.48 -9.37 -11.29
N LEU A 294 -10.44 -8.46 -11.08
CA LEU A 294 -11.85 -8.69 -11.42
C LEU A 294 -12.01 -8.83 -12.95
N LYS A 295 -11.31 -8.01 -13.73
CA LYS A 295 -11.25 -8.11 -15.20
C LYS A 295 -10.71 -9.47 -15.65
N ALA A 296 -9.57 -9.90 -15.12
CA ALA A 296 -8.97 -11.19 -15.45
C ALA A 296 -9.95 -12.33 -15.15
N PHE A 297 -10.68 -12.25 -14.03
CA PHE A 297 -11.75 -13.20 -13.73
C PHE A 297 -12.85 -13.20 -14.81
N MET A 298 -13.34 -12.03 -15.22
CA MET A 298 -14.39 -11.92 -16.23
C MET A 298 -13.95 -12.46 -17.59
N ARG A 299 -12.69 -12.21 -17.99
CA ARG A 299 -12.11 -12.71 -19.23
C ARG A 299 -12.13 -14.23 -19.32
N HIS A 300 -11.75 -14.91 -18.23
CA HIS A 300 -11.64 -16.36 -18.16
C HIS A 300 -12.88 -17.05 -17.57
N ARG A 301 -14.02 -16.34 -17.45
CA ARG A 301 -15.20 -16.86 -16.75
C ARG A 301 -15.78 -18.14 -17.34
N ASN A 302 -15.69 -18.30 -18.67
CA ASN A 302 -16.24 -19.44 -19.41
C ASN A 302 -15.34 -20.68 -19.39
N GLU A 303 -14.15 -20.58 -18.80
CA GLU A 303 -13.18 -21.69 -18.76
C GLU A 303 -13.48 -22.69 -17.65
N ASN A 304 -12.92 -23.90 -17.79
CA ASN A 304 -12.98 -24.89 -16.73
C ASN A 304 -12.30 -24.34 -15.46
N ALA A 305 -12.95 -24.50 -14.31
CA ALA A 305 -12.49 -24.00 -13.02
C ALA A 305 -11.03 -24.34 -12.69
N LEU A 306 -10.50 -25.49 -13.12
CA LEU A 306 -9.10 -25.87 -12.86
C LEU A 306 -8.10 -25.04 -13.68
N GLN A 307 -8.40 -24.77 -14.96
CA GLN A 307 -7.53 -24.01 -15.88
C GLN A 307 -7.71 -22.50 -15.69
N ARG A 308 -8.95 -22.05 -15.46
CA ARG A 308 -9.33 -20.66 -15.23
C ARG A 308 -8.40 -19.95 -14.25
N TRP A 309 -8.14 -20.57 -13.10
CA TRP A 309 -7.33 -19.93 -12.07
C TRP A 309 -5.83 -19.93 -12.37
N ASP A 310 -5.35 -20.89 -13.17
CA ASP A 310 -3.96 -20.90 -13.64
C ASP A 310 -3.76 -19.75 -14.65
N HIS A 311 -4.71 -19.52 -15.57
CA HIS A 311 -4.68 -18.39 -16.51
C HIS A 311 -4.85 -17.03 -15.81
N ILE A 312 -5.80 -16.90 -14.88
CA ILE A 312 -5.94 -15.67 -14.08
C ILE A 312 -4.67 -15.38 -13.27
N ALA A 313 -4.02 -16.41 -12.74
CA ALA A 313 -2.75 -16.24 -12.02
C ALA A 313 -1.64 -15.71 -12.92
N GLU A 314 -1.59 -16.17 -14.17
CA GLU A 314 -0.65 -15.68 -15.19
C GLU A 314 -0.93 -14.22 -15.58
N ASP A 315 -2.16 -13.90 -16.01
CA ASP A 315 -2.59 -12.54 -16.36
C ASP A 315 -2.24 -11.54 -15.22
N MET A 316 -2.48 -11.94 -13.98
CA MET A 316 -2.16 -11.10 -12.82
C MET A 316 -0.67 -11.05 -12.49
N ASN A 317 0.08 -12.12 -12.70
CA ASN A 317 1.54 -12.10 -12.53
C ASN A 317 2.17 -11.15 -13.54
N GLU A 318 1.72 -11.18 -14.79
CA GLU A 318 2.15 -10.27 -15.84
C GLU A 318 1.79 -8.82 -15.49
N ALA A 319 0.51 -8.54 -15.22
CA ALA A 319 0.03 -7.20 -14.88
C ALA A 319 0.73 -6.60 -13.64
N LEU A 320 1.00 -7.41 -12.60
CA LEU A 320 1.70 -6.92 -11.41
C LEU A 320 3.21 -6.77 -11.63
N SER A 321 3.77 -7.49 -12.59
CA SER A 321 5.18 -7.34 -12.96
C SER A 321 5.42 -6.05 -13.71
N THR A 322 4.48 -5.59 -14.56
CA THR A 322 4.64 -4.35 -15.31
C THR A 322 4.36 -3.09 -14.48
N CYS A 323 3.47 -3.19 -13.49
CA CYS A 323 2.99 -2.04 -12.71
C CYS A 323 3.79 -1.69 -11.44
N THR A 324 4.91 -2.36 -11.14
CA THR A 324 5.61 -2.15 -9.85
C THR A 324 7.05 -1.68 -10.02
N GLU A 325 7.48 -0.73 -9.15
CA GLU A 325 8.89 -0.28 -9.05
C GLU A 325 9.88 -1.45 -8.78
N ASN A 326 9.37 -2.58 -8.28
CA ASN A 326 10.15 -3.80 -8.08
C ASN A 326 9.40 -4.98 -8.74
N PRO A 327 9.56 -5.15 -10.06
CA PRO A 327 8.82 -6.11 -10.84
C PRO A 327 9.17 -7.52 -10.36
N SER A 328 8.16 -8.25 -9.87
CA SER A 328 8.26 -9.69 -9.67
C SER A 328 7.23 -10.39 -10.53
N PRO A 329 7.65 -11.25 -11.48
CA PRO A 329 6.72 -12.06 -12.28
C PRO A 329 6.07 -13.19 -11.45
N TYR A 330 6.29 -13.21 -10.14
CA TYR A 330 6.01 -14.35 -9.28
C TYR A 330 5.00 -14.03 -8.17
N PHE A 331 3.97 -13.24 -8.45
CA PHE A 331 2.99 -12.87 -7.42
C PHE A 331 2.14 -14.07 -6.95
N PHE A 332 1.65 -14.92 -7.85
CA PHE A 332 0.91 -16.14 -7.54
C PHE A 332 1.72 -17.38 -7.91
N TYR A 333 1.86 -18.30 -6.95
CA TYR A 333 2.63 -19.53 -7.17
C TYR A 333 1.90 -20.53 -8.11
N ASP A 334 0.60 -20.70 -7.91
CA ASP A 334 -0.30 -21.57 -8.68
C ASP A 334 -1.72 -20.96 -8.70
N GLY A 335 -2.62 -21.47 -9.53
CA GLY A 335 -4.01 -21.03 -9.59
C GLY A 335 -4.79 -21.28 -8.30
N ALA A 336 -4.46 -22.33 -7.55
CA ALA A 336 -5.06 -22.58 -6.24
C ALA A 336 -4.77 -21.45 -5.24
N ALA A 337 -3.53 -20.96 -5.19
CA ALA A 337 -3.13 -19.81 -4.39
C ALA A 337 -3.80 -18.52 -4.89
N CYS A 338 -3.93 -18.35 -6.21
CA CYS A 338 -4.63 -17.23 -6.83
C CYS A 338 -6.11 -17.19 -6.41
N ASN A 339 -6.84 -18.29 -6.55
CA ASN A 339 -8.24 -18.44 -6.14
C ASN A 339 -8.43 -18.13 -4.64
N ALA A 340 -7.61 -18.76 -3.78
CA ALA A 340 -7.69 -18.53 -2.33
C ALA A 340 -7.43 -17.06 -1.97
N TYR A 341 -6.52 -16.41 -2.68
CA TYR A 341 -6.24 -14.99 -2.50
C TYR A 341 -7.39 -14.12 -3.00
N PHE A 342 -7.96 -14.41 -4.18
CA PHE A 342 -9.12 -13.73 -4.76
C PHE A 342 -10.32 -13.73 -3.81
N LYS A 343 -10.69 -14.92 -3.34
CA LYS A 343 -11.80 -15.07 -2.38
C LYS A 343 -11.56 -14.28 -1.10
N ARG A 344 -10.34 -14.29 -0.60
CA ARG A 344 -9.96 -13.53 0.59
C ARG A 344 -10.10 -12.03 0.38
N ILE A 345 -9.52 -11.52 -0.71
CA ILE A 345 -9.32 -10.08 -0.88
C ILE A 345 -10.61 -9.34 -1.22
N PHE A 346 -11.56 -10.05 -1.84
CA PHE A 346 -12.91 -9.60 -2.13
C PHE A 346 -13.95 -10.09 -1.09
N SER A 347 -13.50 -10.71 0.01
CA SER A 347 -14.36 -11.20 1.09
C SER A 347 -15.51 -12.12 0.62
N LEU A 348 -15.25 -12.96 -0.39
CA LEU A 348 -16.25 -13.87 -0.97
C LEU A 348 -16.48 -15.10 -0.07
N GLU A 349 -15.57 -15.40 0.85
CA GLU A 349 -15.77 -16.45 1.85
C GLU A 349 -16.29 -15.87 3.18
N PRO A 350 -17.23 -16.57 3.85
CA PRO A 350 -17.66 -16.19 5.18
C PRO A 350 -16.44 -16.21 6.11
N LYS A 351 -16.16 -15.06 6.74
CA LYS A 351 -15.06 -14.93 7.70
C LYS A 351 -15.31 -15.93 8.83
N LYS A 352 -14.48 -16.97 8.92
CA LYS A 352 -14.44 -17.85 10.10
C LYS A 352 -14.23 -16.95 11.33
N ALA A 353 -15.13 -17.05 12.30
CA ALA A 353 -15.08 -16.24 13.51
C ALA A 353 -13.77 -16.51 14.27
N SER A 354 -12.78 -15.64 14.08
CA SER A 354 -11.54 -15.69 14.85
C SER A 354 -11.70 -14.90 16.14
N PHE A 355 -11.00 -15.24 17.21
CA PHE A 355 -10.98 -14.47 18.47
C PHE A 355 -10.72 -12.97 18.26
N LEU A 356 -9.93 -12.61 17.24
CA LEU A 356 -9.62 -11.23 16.88
C LEU A 356 -10.77 -10.49 16.15
N SER A 357 -11.83 -11.17 15.71
CA SER A 357 -12.98 -10.50 15.08
C SER A 357 -13.81 -9.69 16.08
N ARG A 358 -13.67 -9.93 17.39
CA ARG A 358 -14.29 -9.11 18.45
C ARG A 358 -13.66 -7.71 18.58
N PHE A 359 -12.45 -7.50 18.06
CA PHE A 359 -11.75 -6.22 18.14
C PHE A 359 -11.77 -5.43 16.83
N LYS A 360 -12.50 -5.90 15.80
CA LYS A 360 -12.63 -5.18 14.53
C LYS A 360 -13.75 -4.14 14.59
N ARG A 361 -13.45 -2.93 14.09
CA ARG A 361 -14.42 -1.87 13.78
C ARG A 361 -15.51 -2.37 12.82
N PRO A 362 -16.67 -1.68 12.76
CA PRO A 362 -17.83 -2.11 11.99
C PRO A 362 -17.48 -2.37 10.52
N THR A 363 -18.18 -3.35 9.97
CA THR A 363 -18.06 -3.96 8.65
C THR A 363 -18.43 -3.01 7.51
N GLY A 364 -17.62 -1.98 7.27
CA GLY A 364 -17.54 -1.37 5.95
C GLY A 364 -16.78 -2.30 5.00
N SER A 365 -17.19 -2.38 3.72
CA SER A 365 -16.33 -2.95 2.68
C SER A 365 -14.97 -2.27 2.74
N VAL A 366 -13.88 -3.04 2.64
CA VAL A 366 -12.52 -2.45 2.68
C VAL A 366 -12.29 -1.54 1.46
N ASN A 367 -13.03 -1.79 0.37
CA ASN A 367 -13.03 -1.01 -0.85
C ASN A 367 -14.48 -0.84 -1.35
N PRO A 368 -15.26 0.07 -0.74
CA PRO A 368 -16.66 0.30 -1.12
C PRO A 368 -16.81 0.69 -2.60
N GLU A 369 -15.82 1.37 -3.17
CA GLU A 369 -15.79 1.76 -4.59
C GLU A 369 -15.76 0.57 -5.57
N LEU A 370 -15.30 -0.61 -5.12
CA LEU A 370 -15.29 -1.83 -5.94
C LEU A 370 -16.49 -2.73 -5.68
N GLU A 371 -17.34 -2.40 -4.70
CA GLU A 371 -18.44 -3.26 -4.26
C GLU A 371 -19.41 -3.64 -5.39
N PRO A 372 -19.82 -2.73 -6.32
CA PRO A 372 -20.73 -3.08 -7.40
C PRO A 372 -20.21 -4.23 -8.28
N TYR A 373 -18.93 -4.16 -8.66
CA TYR A 373 -18.28 -5.16 -9.51
C TYR A 373 -18.05 -6.48 -8.77
N VAL A 374 -17.72 -6.41 -7.48
CA VAL A 374 -17.57 -7.59 -6.63
C VAL A 374 -18.89 -8.33 -6.48
N GLN A 375 -20.02 -7.63 -6.30
CA GLN A 375 -21.33 -8.25 -6.22
C GLN A 375 -21.72 -8.92 -7.53
N GLU A 376 -21.39 -8.33 -8.68
CA GLU A 376 -21.61 -8.95 -9.98
C GLU A 376 -20.83 -10.27 -10.12
N VAL A 377 -19.52 -10.25 -9.85
CA VAL A 377 -18.69 -11.46 -9.89
C VAL A 377 -19.19 -12.52 -8.91
N LYS A 378 -19.61 -12.10 -7.72
CA LYS A 378 -20.19 -13.02 -6.72
C LYS A 378 -21.46 -13.69 -7.25
N ALA A 379 -22.36 -12.94 -7.89
CA ALA A 379 -23.58 -13.49 -8.49
C ALA A 379 -23.27 -14.51 -9.61
N ILE A 380 -22.20 -14.32 -10.37
CA ILE A 380 -21.73 -15.29 -11.38
C ILE A 380 -21.23 -16.57 -10.69
N LEU A 381 -20.36 -16.43 -9.68
CA LEU A 381 -19.81 -17.57 -8.95
C LEU A 381 -20.87 -18.40 -8.22
N GLU A 382 -21.91 -17.76 -7.69
CA GLU A 382 -23.04 -18.45 -7.05
C GLU A 382 -23.87 -19.25 -8.07
N LYS A 383 -24.04 -18.74 -9.29
CA LYS A 383 -24.71 -19.46 -10.38
C LYS A 383 -23.92 -20.68 -10.88
N GLU A 384 -22.59 -20.64 -10.84
CA GLU A 384 -21.74 -21.78 -11.24
C GLU A 384 -21.67 -22.91 -10.18
N GLN A 385 -22.05 -22.64 -8.94
CA GLN A 385 -22.05 -23.61 -7.84
C GLN A 385 -23.38 -24.36 -7.68
N LEU A 386 -24.43 -23.90 -8.38
CA LEU A 386 -25.74 -24.56 -8.51
C LEU A 386 -25.75 -25.43 -9.77
#